data_AF-A0A2X1QK54-F1
#
_entry.id   AF-A0A2X1QK54-F1
#
_cell.length_a   1.000
_cell.length_b   1.000
_cell.length_c   1.000
_cell.angle_alpha   90.00
_cell.angle_beta   90.00
_cell.angle_gamma   90.00
#
_symmetry.space_group_name_H-M   'P 1'
#
loop_
_entity.id
_entity.type
_entity.pdbx_description
1 polymer ?
#
loop_
_entity_poly.entity_id
_entity_poly.type
_entity_poly.pdbx_seq_one_letter_code
_entity_poly.pdbx_strand_id
1 'polypeptide(L)' 'MSEAKLFSPLKVGAVTVPNRVFMAPLTRLRSIEPGDIPTPLMGEYYRQRASSG' A
#
# COMPACT_ATOMS: atom_id res chain seq x y z
N MET A 1 17.61 -2.34 19.61
CA MET A 1 16.15 -2.26 19.37
C MET A 1 15.79 -3.41 18.46
N SER A 2 14.97 -4.39 18.88
CA SER A 2 14.69 -5.56 18.03
C SER A 2 13.66 -5.23 16.95
N GLU A 3 13.99 -5.52 15.70
CA GLU A 3 13.14 -5.41 14.52
C GLU A 3 11.92 -6.33 14.56
N ALA A 4 11.91 -7.29 15.50
CA ALA A 4 10.87 -8.31 15.67
C ALA A 4 9.44 -7.73 15.74
N LYS A 5 9.26 -6.53 16.32
CA LYS A 5 7.93 -5.91 16.39
C LYS A 5 7.44 -5.38 15.04
N LEU A 6 8.32 -4.81 14.21
CA LEU A 6 7.94 -4.22 12.92
C LEU A 6 7.44 -5.27 11.92
N PHE A 7 8.02 -6.46 11.95
CA PHE A 7 7.67 -7.56 11.05
C PHE A 7 6.71 -8.59 11.70
N SER A 8 6.03 -8.19 12.78
CA SER A 8 5.02 -9.01 13.44
C SER A 8 3.61 -8.67 12.95
N PRO A 9 2.69 -9.66 12.86
CA PRO A 9 1.31 -9.41 12.48
C PRO A 9 0.59 -8.41 13.39
N LEU A 10 -0.43 -7.76 12.83
CA LEU A 10 -1.29 -6.80 13.53
C LEU A 10 -2.75 -6.94 13.05
N LYS A 11 -3.70 -6.98 14.00
CA LYS A 11 -5.13 -6.87 13.68
C LYS A 11 -5.51 -5.39 13.50
N VAL A 12 -6.07 -5.05 12.35
CA VAL A 12 -6.53 -3.69 11.99
C VAL A 12 -8.02 -3.76 11.64
N GLY A 13 -8.88 -3.47 12.62
CA GLY A 13 -10.33 -3.60 12.46
C GLY A 13 -10.74 -5.03 12.10
N ALA A 14 -11.27 -5.22 10.90
CA ALA A 14 -11.75 -6.51 10.39
C ALA A 14 -10.66 -7.38 9.73
N VAL A 15 -9.48 -6.83 9.42
CA VAL A 15 -8.39 -7.54 8.72
C VAL A 15 -7.19 -7.78 9.63
N THR A 16 -6.39 -8.79 9.31
CA THR A 16 -5.07 -9.01 9.92
C THR A 16 -4.01 -8.81 8.85
N VAL A 17 -3.00 -8.00 9.17
CA VAL A 17 -1.90 -7.65 8.27
C VAL A 17 -0.61 -8.33 8.78
N PRO A 18 0.26 -8.85 7.90
CA PRO A 18 1.42 -9.65 8.30
C PRO A 18 2.58 -8.87 8.95
N ASN A 19 2.65 -7.56 8.80
CA ASN A 19 3.68 -6.67 9.36
C ASN A 19 3.09 -5.29 9.77
N ARG A 20 3.96 -4.34 10.12
CA ARG A 20 3.57 -2.99 10.56
C ARG A 20 4.15 -1.90 9.67
N VAL A 21 4.59 -2.27 8.46
CA VAL A 21 5.17 -1.38 7.47
C VAL A 21 4.09 -1.03 6.45
N PHE A 22 3.48 0.14 6.62
CA PHE A 22 2.40 0.60 5.76
C PHE A 22 2.90 1.52 4.64
N MET A 23 2.28 1.42 3.48
CA MET A 23 2.40 2.42 2.43
C MET A 23 1.46 3.60 2.74
N ALA A 24 2.04 4.78 2.98
CA ALA A 24 1.26 6.00 3.19
C ALA A 24 0.47 6.40 1.92
N PRO A 25 -0.63 7.16 2.05
CA PRO A 25 -1.33 7.72 0.90
C PRO A 25 -0.46 8.80 0.22
N LEU A 26 -0.20 8.64 -1.08
CA LEU A 26 0.70 9.49 -1.85
C LEU A 26 0.05 9.93 -3.17
N THR A 27 -0.25 11.22 -3.31
CA THR A 27 -0.69 11.79 -4.60
C THR A 27 0.45 11.71 -5.62
N ARG A 28 0.18 11.10 -6.78
CA ARG A 28 1.19 10.91 -7.83
C ARG A 28 0.91 11.66 -9.14
N LEU A 29 -0.28 12.24 -9.31
CA LEU A 29 -0.69 12.99 -10.50
C LEU A 29 -0.46 12.22 -11.82
N ARG A 30 -0.94 10.97 -11.90
CA ARG A 30 -0.76 10.08 -13.07
C ARG A 30 -2.07 9.46 -13.61
N SER A 31 -3.21 10.06 -13.26
CA SER A 31 -4.50 9.69 -13.85
C SER A 31 -4.60 10.25 -15.27
N ILE A 32 -5.43 9.63 -16.11
CA ILE A 32 -5.77 10.17 -17.43
C ILE A 32 -6.79 11.30 -17.27
N GLU A 33 -6.57 12.38 -18.03
CA GLU A 33 -7.54 13.47 -18.22
C GLU A 33 -8.04 13.52 -19.67
N PRO A 34 -9.31 13.93 -19.90
CA PRO A 34 -10.33 14.22 -18.89
C PRO A 34 -10.90 12.95 -18.24
N GLY A 35 -11.49 13.09 -17.04
CA GLY A 35 -12.25 12.02 -16.38
C GLY A 35 -11.56 11.30 -15.21
N ASP A 36 -10.36 11.74 -14.82
CA ASP A 36 -9.65 11.29 -13.61
C ASP A 36 -9.48 9.76 -13.52
N ILE A 37 -9.23 9.12 -14.66
CA ILE A 37 -9.30 7.67 -14.79
C ILE A 37 -7.95 7.03 -14.38
N PRO A 38 -7.95 6.04 -13.46
CA PRO A 38 -6.75 5.27 -13.14
C PRO A 38 -6.19 4.50 -14.34
N THR A 39 -4.87 4.35 -14.39
CA THR A 39 -4.18 3.70 -15.52
C THR A 39 -3.65 2.31 -15.18
N PRO A 40 -3.37 1.45 -16.19
CA PRO A 40 -2.67 0.19 -15.96
C PRO A 40 -1.32 0.37 -15.23
N LEU A 41 -0.61 1.46 -15.49
CA LEU A 41 0.63 1.83 -14.79
C LEU A 41 0.41 2.04 -13.28
N MET A 42 -0.70 2.68 -12.88
CA MET A 42 -1.04 2.82 -11.46
C MET A 42 -1.34 1.46 -10.83
N GLY A 43 -2.01 0.56 -11.56
CA GLY A 43 -2.24 -0.81 -11.12
C GLY A 43 -0.94 -1.59 -10.88
N GLU A 44 0.00 -1.51 -11.81
CA GLU A 44 1.32 -2.11 -11.66
C GLU A 44 2.10 -1.51 -10.47
N TYR A 45 2.05 -0.19 -10.32
CA TYR A 45 2.69 0.53 -9.21
C TYR A 45 2.24 0.01 -7.83
N TYR A 46 0.94 -0.24 -7.64
CA TYR A 46 0.41 -0.79 -6.41
C TYR A 46 0.69 -2.30 -6.27
N ARG A 47 0.62 -3.08 -7.37
CA ARG A 47 0.98 -4.51 -7.35
C ARG A 47 2.39 -4.73 -6.85
N GLN A 48 3.35 -3.90 -7.27
CA GLN A 48 4.75 -3.96 -6.82
C GLN A 48 4.92 -3.72 -5.30
N ARG A 49 3.93 -3.13 -4.62
CA ARG A 49 3.98 -2.73 -3.20
C ARG A 49 3.00 -3.51 -2.31
N ALA A 50 2.38 -4.55 -2.86
CA ALA A 50 1.35 -5.33 -2.18
C ALA A 50 1.84 -6.14 -0.96
N SER A 51 3.16 -6.15 -0.68
CA SER A 51 3.72 -6.74 0.55
C SER A 51 3.63 -5.83 1.77
N SER A 52 3.18 -4.58 1.61
CA SER A 52 2.98 -3.65 2.73
C SER A 52 1.74 -4.01 3.53
N GLY A 53 1.80 -3.76 4.84
CA GLY A 53 0.79 -4.23 5.78
C GLY A 53 1.10 -5.66 6.14
#